data_AF-A0A4Q2ZRB0-F1
#
_entry.id   AF-A0A4Q2ZRB0-F1
#
_cell.length_a   1.000
_cell.length_b   1.000
_cell.length_c   1.000
_cell.angle_alpha   90.00
_cell.angle_beta   90.00
_cell.angle_gamma   90.00
#
_symmetry.space_group_name_H-M   'P 1'
#
loop_
_entity.id
_entity.type
_entity.pdbx_description
1 polymer ?
#
loop_
_entity_poly.entity_id
_entity_poly.type
_entity_poly.pdbx_seq_one_letter_code
_entity_poly.pdbx_strand_id
1 'polypeptide(L)'
;DFEPGPAAKFNRQMNEMYEEIRDFLGLHFTLGDRDDTPYWRAIRHEAKRSDRLEECLAIWRRSLPDVYDPRPGHLFTFWSVQCVLAGKGFLSAPTTGTELLPRPVWEDFIRRFARVREPLLAVLPDHADALRALVSTAIPGESAGKSKSTGGVPRLGLALGPSIPVMTPDKAAAQLLSA
;
A
#
# COMPACT_ATOMS: atom_id res chain seq x y z
N ASP A 1 27.81 -9.41 21.68
CA ASP A 1 27.72 -10.54 20.73
C ASP A 1 26.31 -11.08 20.68
N PHE A 2 25.73 -11.24 19.48
CA PHE A 2 24.38 -11.79 19.30
C PHE A 2 24.42 -13.32 19.33
N GLU A 3 23.43 -13.95 19.95
CA GLU A 3 23.29 -15.42 19.94
C GLU A 3 23.04 -15.90 18.49
N PRO A 4 23.74 -16.96 18.01
CA PRO A 4 23.71 -17.33 16.59
C PRO A 4 22.32 -17.68 16.04
N GLY A 5 21.44 -18.30 16.84
CA GLY A 5 20.09 -18.67 16.41
C GLY A 5 19.21 -17.46 16.07
N PRO A 6 19.01 -16.51 17.01
CA PRO A 6 18.29 -15.27 16.79
C PRO A 6 18.88 -14.42 15.66
N ALA A 7 20.22 -14.33 15.57
CA ALA A 7 20.89 -13.59 14.50
C ALA A 7 20.57 -14.19 13.12
N ALA A 8 20.65 -15.51 12.98
CA ALA A 8 20.33 -16.18 11.71
C ALA A 8 18.85 -16.02 11.33
N LYS A 9 17.93 -16.09 12.30
CA LYS A 9 16.50 -15.83 12.06
C LYS A 9 16.26 -14.41 11.58
N PHE A 10 16.83 -13.43 12.27
CA PHE A 10 16.72 -12.02 11.89
C PHE A 10 17.23 -11.78 10.47
N ASN A 11 18.41 -12.30 10.14
CA ASN A 11 19.00 -12.13 8.80
C ASN A 11 18.11 -12.71 7.69
N ARG A 12 17.48 -13.87 7.92
CA ARG A 12 16.53 -14.45 6.94
C ARG A 12 15.31 -13.55 6.74
N GLN A 13 14.68 -13.09 7.81
CA GLN A 13 13.49 -12.22 7.73
C GLN A 13 13.82 -10.89 7.04
N MET A 14 14.98 -10.30 7.35
CA MET A 14 15.44 -9.08 6.69
C MET A 14 15.68 -9.30 5.21
N ASN A 15 16.33 -10.40 4.82
CA ASN A 15 16.56 -10.72 3.41
C ASN A 15 15.25 -10.89 2.64
N GLU A 16 14.30 -11.67 3.18
CA GLU A 16 12.96 -11.86 2.59
C GLU A 16 12.25 -10.51 2.39
N MET A 17 12.32 -9.63 3.38
CA MET A 17 11.75 -8.29 3.31
C MET A 17 12.41 -7.43 2.22
N TYR A 18 13.74 -7.43 2.11
CA TYR A 18 14.46 -6.67 1.07
C TYR A 18 14.18 -7.20 -0.34
N GLU A 19 14.09 -8.52 -0.50
CA GLU A 19 13.71 -9.14 -1.77
C GLU A 19 12.27 -8.77 -2.16
N GLU A 20 11.35 -8.71 -1.19
CA GLU A 20 9.99 -8.25 -1.43
C GLU A 20 9.94 -6.79 -1.89
N ILE A 21 10.71 -5.89 -1.26
CA ILE A 21 10.82 -4.49 -1.67
C ILE A 21 11.36 -4.39 -3.09
N ARG A 22 12.47 -5.08 -3.39
CA ARG A 22 13.10 -5.06 -4.71
C ARG A 22 12.11 -5.49 -5.79
N ASP A 23 11.40 -6.59 -5.57
CA ASP A 23 10.48 -7.14 -6.56
C ASP A 23 9.25 -6.23 -6.74
N PHE A 24 8.71 -5.68 -5.65
CA PHE A 24 7.58 -4.75 -5.69
C PHE A 24 7.94 -3.44 -6.42
N LEU A 25 9.12 -2.87 -6.16
CA LEU A 25 9.62 -1.72 -6.92
C LEU A 25 9.84 -2.10 -8.38
N GLY A 26 10.44 -3.27 -8.64
CA GLY A 26 10.65 -3.81 -9.99
C GLY A 26 9.39 -3.84 -10.84
N LEU A 27 8.23 -4.18 -10.26
CA LEU A 27 6.93 -4.13 -10.95
C LEU A 27 6.62 -2.75 -11.54
N HIS A 28 6.94 -1.68 -10.82
CA HIS A 28 6.64 -0.31 -11.26
C HIS A 28 7.45 0.09 -12.49
N PHE A 29 8.68 -0.39 -12.60
CA PHE A 29 9.59 -0.03 -13.67
C PHE A 29 9.47 -0.94 -14.88
N THR A 30 9.38 -2.25 -14.64
CA THR A 30 9.54 -3.27 -15.70
C THR A 30 8.25 -3.65 -16.41
N LEU A 31 7.08 -3.28 -15.90
CA LEU A 31 5.79 -3.59 -16.55
C LEU A 31 5.28 -2.48 -17.48
N GLY A 32 5.94 -1.33 -17.54
CA GLY A 32 5.52 -0.24 -18.41
C GLY A 32 6.00 -0.41 -19.85
N ASP A 33 5.30 0.24 -20.78
CA ASP A 33 5.67 0.30 -22.20
C ASP A 33 6.51 1.51 -22.60
N ARG A 34 7.00 2.28 -21.62
CA ARG A 34 7.85 3.44 -21.89
C ARG A 34 9.19 3.01 -22.47
N ASP A 35 9.61 3.68 -23.54
CA ASP A 35 10.92 3.53 -24.19
C ASP A 35 11.50 4.88 -24.66
N ASP A 36 10.92 5.98 -24.16
CA ASP A 36 11.16 7.36 -24.61
C ASP A 36 12.55 7.89 -24.26
N THR A 37 13.20 7.32 -23.25
CA THR A 37 14.53 7.74 -22.80
C THR A 37 15.50 6.56 -22.77
N PRO A 38 16.83 6.80 -22.82
CA PRO A 38 17.82 5.74 -22.63
C PRO A 38 17.59 4.93 -21.35
N TYR A 39 17.16 5.59 -20.27
CA TYR A 39 16.82 4.95 -19.00
C TYR A 39 15.67 3.94 -19.13
N TRP A 40 14.56 4.32 -19.75
CA TRP A 40 13.41 3.42 -19.92
C TRP A 40 13.69 2.27 -20.89
N ARG A 41 14.51 2.51 -21.93
CA ARG A 41 15.00 1.44 -22.81
C ARG A 41 15.86 0.42 -22.07
N ALA A 42 16.80 0.89 -21.24
CA ALA A 42 17.62 -0.01 -20.42
C ALA A 42 16.77 -0.82 -19.44
N ILE A 43 15.78 -0.20 -18.78
CA ILE A 43 14.84 -0.93 -17.92
C ILE A 43 14.04 -1.97 -18.69
N ARG A 44 13.59 -1.65 -19.91
CA ARG A 44 12.77 -2.55 -20.71
C ARG A 44 13.55 -3.75 -21.25
N HIS A 45 14.79 -3.53 -21.67
CA HIS A 45 15.55 -4.51 -22.44
C HIS A 45 16.68 -5.18 -21.66
N GLU A 46 17.21 -4.52 -20.63
CA GLU A 46 18.40 -4.98 -19.90
C GLU A 46 18.10 -5.34 -18.44
N ALA A 47 17.07 -4.76 -17.81
CA ALA A 47 16.76 -5.05 -16.41
C ALA A 47 16.22 -6.47 -16.24
N LYS A 48 16.96 -7.28 -15.49
CA LYS A 48 16.54 -8.63 -15.10
C LYS A 48 15.63 -8.56 -13.87
N ARG A 49 14.40 -9.07 -13.99
CA ARG A 49 13.53 -9.34 -12.84
C ARG A 49 14.06 -10.55 -12.04
N SER A 50 13.75 -10.61 -10.76
CA SER A 50 14.07 -11.80 -9.98
C SER A 50 13.29 -13.01 -10.50
N ASP A 51 13.84 -14.21 -10.32
CA ASP A 51 13.21 -15.44 -10.79
C ASP A 51 11.84 -15.63 -10.12
N ARG A 52 11.74 -15.32 -8.82
CA ARG A 52 10.48 -15.30 -8.06
C ARG A 52 9.44 -14.33 -8.66
N LEU A 53 9.86 -13.14 -9.07
CA LEU A 53 8.95 -12.17 -9.68
C LEU A 53 8.46 -12.65 -11.05
N GLU A 54 9.31 -13.28 -11.85
CA GLU A 54 8.90 -13.88 -13.13
C GLU A 54 7.89 -15.02 -12.92
N GLU A 55 8.10 -15.89 -11.93
CA GLU A 55 7.15 -16.94 -11.55
C GLU A 55 5.80 -16.34 -11.13
N CYS A 56 5.83 -15.30 -10.29
CA CYS A 56 4.64 -14.57 -9.87
C CYS A 56 3.91 -13.97 -11.08
N LEU A 57 4.62 -13.29 -11.99
CA LEU A 57 4.03 -12.71 -13.20
C LEU A 57 3.42 -13.78 -14.11
N ALA A 58 4.04 -14.96 -14.20
CA ALA A 58 3.49 -16.08 -14.96
C ALA A 58 2.14 -16.55 -14.38
N ILE A 59 2.03 -16.64 -13.06
CA ILE A 59 0.77 -16.93 -12.35
C ILE A 59 -0.24 -15.79 -12.57
N TRP A 60 0.20 -14.54 -12.43
CA TRP A 60 -0.67 -13.38 -12.47
C TRP A 60 -1.24 -13.05 -13.84
N ARG A 61 -0.66 -13.60 -14.92
CA ARG A 61 -1.27 -13.60 -16.25
C ARG A 61 -2.58 -14.39 -16.33
N ARG A 62 -2.80 -15.32 -15.40
CA ARG A 62 -3.98 -16.22 -15.39
C ARG A 62 -4.90 -15.94 -14.21
N SER A 63 -4.35 -15.68 -13.02
CA SER A 63 -5.10 -15.44 -11.79
C SER A 63 -4.68 -14.13 -11.14
N LEU A 64 -5.61 -13.34 -10.59
CA LEU A 64 -5.20 -12.18 -9.81
C LEU A 64 -4.45 -12.62 -8.55
N PRO A 65 -3.45 -11.85 -8.09
CA PRO A 65 -2.86 -12.05 -6.76
C PRO A 65 -3.96 -12.05 -5.70
N ASP A 66 -4.03 -13.05 -4.83
CA ASP A 66 -5.05 -13.14 -3.78
C ASP A 66 -4.42 -13.54 -2.44
N VAL A 67 -5.22 -14.06 -1.51
CA VAL A 67 -4.74 -14.52 -0.19
C VAL A 67 -3.76 -15.70 -0.29
N TYR A 68 -3.68 -16.36 -1.45
CA TYR A 68 -2.77 -17.46 -1.76
C TYR A 68 -1.62 -17.03 -2.69
N ASP A 69 -1.37 -15.72 -2.80
CA ASP A 69 -0.20 -15.19 -3.50
C ASP A 69 1.09 -15.88 -2.97
N PRO A 70 1.96 -16.41 -3.85
CA PRO A 70 3.17 -17.12 -3.43
C PRO A 70 4.21 -16.21 -2.75
N ARG A 71 4.02 -14.89 -2.78
CA ARG A 71 4.91 -13.94 -2.09
C ARG A 71 4.64 -13.94 -0.58
N PRO A 72 5.65 -13.66 0.27
CA PRO A 72 5.48 -13.63 1.72
C PRO A 72 4.45 -12.60 2.22
N GLY A 73 4.32 -11.47 1.52
CA GLY A 73 3.35 -10.43 1.83
C GLY A 73 3.63 -9.70 3.15
N HIS A 74 4.91 -9.57 3.53
CA HIS A 74 5.32 -8.94 4.79
C HIS A 74 5.10 -7.44 4.79
N LEU A 75 5.30 -6.77 3.64
CA LEU A 75 5.18 -5.32 3.51
C LEU A 75 4.07 -4.92 2.54
N PHE A 76 3.92 -5.67 1.44
CA PHE A 76 2.98 -5.36 0.37
C PHE A 76 2.00 -6.52 0.17
N THR A 77 0.76 -6.28 0.57
CA THR A 77 -0.34 -7.24 0.38
C THR A 77 -0.62 -7.48 -1.10
N PHE A 78 -1.38 -8.54 -1.38
CA PHE A 78 -1.85 -8.85 -2.73
C PHE A 78 -2.66 -7.68 -3.34
N TRP A 79 -3.40 -6.92 -2.53
CA TRP A 79 -4.12 -5.71 -2.98
C TRP A 79 -3.18 -4.65 -3.56
N SER A 80 -2.05 -4.39 -2.90
CA SER A 80 -1.05 -3.43 -3.37
C SER A 80 -0.52 -3.82 -4.75
N VAL A 81 -0.26 -5.11 -4.98
CA VAL A 81 0.18 -5.59 -6.28
C VAL A 81 -0.93 -5.52 -7.32
N GLN A 82 -2.16 -5.91 -7.00
CA GLN A 82 -3.29 -5.75 -7.93
C GLN A 82 -3.42 -4.31 -8.44
N CYS A 83 -3.28 -3.30 -7.56
CA CYS A 83 -3.30 -1.89 -7.96
C CYS A 83 -2.20 -1.55 -8.98
N VAL A 84 -0.97 -2.05 -8.77
CA VAL A 84 0.15 -1.82 -9.68
C VAL A 84 -0.07 -2.53 -11.01
N LEU A 85 -0.49 -3.79 -10.99
CA LEU A 85 -0.77 -4.57 -12.21
C LEU A 85 -1.88 -3.92 -13.04
N ALA A 86 -2.96 -3.49 -12.39
CA ALA A 86 -4.06 -2.78 -13.03
C ALA A 86 -3.60 -1.43 -13.60
N GLY A 87 -2.88 -0.64 -12.81
CA GLY A 87 -2.38 0.68 -13.24
C GLY A 87 -1.33 0.61 -14.36
N LYS A 88 -0.63 -0.53 -14.49
CA LYS A 88 0.34 -0.79 -15.58
C LYS A 88 -0.29 -1.46 -16.80
N GLY A 89 -1.60 -1.72 -16.80
CA GLY A 89 -2.27 -2.39 -17.93
C GLY A 89 -1.86 -3.86 -18.11
N PHE A 90 -1.25 -4.48 -17.08
CA PHE A 90 -0.84 -5.89 -17.14
C PHE A 90 -2.04 -6.84 -17.21
N LEU A 91 -3.18 -6.42 -16.66
CA LEU A 91 -4.44 -7.15 -16.67
C LEU A 91 -5.16 -6.92 -18.01
N SER A 92 -4.81 -7.71 -19.02
CA SER A 92 -5.32 -7.55 -20.39
C SER A 92 -6.38 -8.59 -20.80
N ALA A 93 -6.57 -9.65 -20.02
CA ALA A 93 -7.50 -10.73 -20.31
C ALA A 93 -8.42 -11.03 -19.11
N PRO A 94 -9.62 -11.62 -19.34
CA PRO A 94 -10.43 -12.14 -18.25
C PRO A 94 -9.60 -13.10 -17.42
N THR A 95 -9.44 -12.76 -16.14
CA THR A 95 -8.80 -13.65 -15.17
C THR A 95 -9.66 -14.90 -15.00
N THR A 96 -9.04 -16.04 -14.73
CA THR A 96 -9.74 -17.28 -14.36
C THR A 96 -10.84 -16.99 -13.34
N GLY A 97 -12.06 -17.45 -13.59
CA GLY A 97 -13.21 -17.31 -12.69
C GLY A 97 -14.04 -16.05 -12.92
N THR A 98 -13.62 -15.11 -13.77
CA THR A 98 -14.45 -13.94 -14.12
C THR A 98 -15.71 -14.32 -14.90
N GLU A 99 -15.64 -15.41 -15.67
CA GLU A 99 -16.75 -16.05 -16.37
C GLU A 99 -17.81 -16.66 -15.44
N LEU A 100 -17.43 -16.96 -14.19
CA LEU A 100 -18.33 -17.58 -13.21
C LEU A 100 -19.25 -16.56 -12.51
N LEU A 101 -18.96 -15.26 -12.64
CA LEU A 101 -19.72 -14.19 -12.01
C LEU A 101 -20.79 -13.64 -12.98
N PRO A 102 -22.09 -13.85 -12.72
CA PRO A 102 -23.13 -13.30 -13.59
C PRO A 102 -23.06 -11.78 -13.64
N ARG A 103 -23.11 -11.22 -14.86
CA ARG A 103 -23.03 -9.77 -15.10
C ARG A 103 -24.03 -8.94 -14.26
N PRO A 104 -25.30 -9.35 -14.08
CA PRO A 104 -26.23 -8.60 -13.23
C PRO A 104 -25.79 -8.50 -11.76
N VAL A 105 -25.14 -9.55 -11.23
CA VAL A 105 -24.62 -9.58 -9.86
C VAL A 105 -23.45 -8.60 -9.72
N TRP A 106 -22.52 -8.61 -10.68
CA TRP A 106 -21.40 -7.67 -10.71
C TRP A 106 -21.86 -6.21 -10.82
N GLU A 107 -22.80 -5.93 -11.73
CA GLU A 107 -23.34 -4.58 -11.90
C GLU A 107 -24.08 -4.10 -10.65
N ASP A 108 -24.79 -4.98 -9.95
CA ASP A 108 -25.43 -4.64 -8.68
C ASP A 108 -24.43 -4.31 -7.58
N PHE A 109 -23.36 -5.11 -7.48
CA PHE A 109 -22.27 -4.84 -6.55
C PHE A 109 -21.65 -3.45 -6.80
N ILE A 110 -21.32 -3.13 -8.05
CA ILE A 110 -20.77 -1.82 -8.42
C ILE A 110 -21.75 -0.69 -8.12
N ARG A 111 -23.05 -0.85 -8.42
CA ARG A 111 -24.07 0.15 -8.08
C ARG A 111 -24.15 0.40 -6.58
N ARG A 112 -24.13 -0.65 -5.75
CA ARG A 112 -24.15 -0.51 -4.29
C ARG A 112 -22.90 0.22 -3.78
N PHE A 113 -21.73 -0.12 -4.31
CA PHE A 113 -20.49 0.54 -3.95
C PHE A 113 -20.46 2.02 -4.37
N ALA A 114 -20.97 2.35 -5.56
CA ALA A 114 -21.06 3.73 -6.03
C ALA A 114 -21.98 4.59 -5.14
N ARG A 115 -23.09 4.01 -4.65
CA ARG A 115 -24.05 4.72 -3.78
C ARG A 115 -23.46 5.15 -2.44
N VAL A 116 -22.47 4.43 -1.90
CA VAL A 116 -21.87 4.81 -0.61
C VAL A 116 -20.82 5.92 -0.75
N ARG A 117 -20.31 6.17 -1.96
CA ARG A 117 -19.23 7.13 -2.20
C ARG A 117 -19.63 8.57 -1.86
N GLU A 118 -20.77 9.04 -2.36
CA GLU A 118 -21.20 10.43 -2.16
C GLU A 118 -21.47 10.75 -0.68
N PRO A 119 -22.24 9.95 0.09
CA PRO A 119 -22.43 10.19 1.51
C PRO A 119 -21.12 10.16 2.31
N LEU A 120 -20.18 9.29 1.93
CA LEU A 120 -18.86 9.22 2.56
C LEU A 120 -18.05 10.49 2.32
N LEU A 121 -18.01 10.97 1.08
CA LEU A 121 -17.26 12.19 0.75
C LEU A 121 -17.88 13.44 1.36
N ALA A 122 -19.22 13.48 1.52
CA ALA A 122 -19.93 14.63 2.06
C ALA A 122 -19.61 14.92 3.55
N VAL A 123 -19.13 13.93 4.30
CA VAL A 123 -18.79 14.08 5.73
C VAL A 123 -17.29 14.23 5.99
N LEU A 124 -16.45 14.02 4.97
CA LEU A 124 -15.01 14.15 5.12
C LEU A 124 -14.60 15.62 4.96
N PRO A 125 -13.89 16.20 5.94
CA PRO A 125 -13.35 17.55 5.79
C PRO A 125 -12.30 17.59 4.69
N ASP A 126 -12.04 18.80 4.16
CA ASP A 126 -10.85 19.01 3.35
C ASP A 126 -9.58 18.63 4.13
N HIS A 127 -8.58 18.10 3.44
CA HIS A 127 -7.35 17.63 4.08
C HIS A 127 -6.62 18.75 4.82
N ALA A 128 -6.63 19.98 4.29
CA ALA A 128 -5.99 21.11 4.95
C ALA A 128 -6.77 21.55 6.20
N ASP A 129 -8.11 21.49 6.18
CA ASP A 129 -8.94 21.73 7.36
C ASP A 129 -8.73 20.68 8.44
N ALA A 130 -8.68 19.41 8.06
CA ALA A 130 -8.39 18.31 8.98
C ALA A 130 -7.03 18.48 9.67
N LEU A 131 -5.99 18.81 8.90
CA LEU A 131 -4.66 19.05 9.43
C LEU A 131 -4.62 20.28 10.35
N ARG A 132 -5.26 21.39 9.97
CA ARG A 132 -5.38 22.58 10.83
C ARG A 132 -6.04 22.25 12.16
N ALA A 133 -7.14 21.50 12.13
CA ALA A 133 -7.85 21.07 13.33
C ALA A 133 -6.97 20.18 14.23
N LEU A 134 -6.29 19.18 13.66
CA LEU A 134 -5.39 18.30 14.40
C LEU A 134 -4.24 19.10 15.04
N VAL A 135 -3.57 19.94 14.26
CA VAL A 135 -2.44 20.77 14.73
C VAL A 135 -2.87 21.77 15.80
N SER A 136 -4.07 22.34 15.70
CA SER A 136 -4.59 23.28 16.71
C SER A 136 -4.71 22.66 18.11
N THR A 137 -4.73 21.32 18.18
CA THR A 137 -4.86 20.54 19.40
C THR A 137 -3.60 19.74 19.74
N ALA A 138 -2.55 19.88 18.93
CA ALA A 138 -1.28 19.20 19.12
C ALA A 138 -0.40 19.95 20.14
N ILE A 139 0.19 19.21 21.07
CA ILE A 139 1.19 19.73 22.02
C ILE A 139 2.58 19.31 21.52
N PRO A 140 3.49 20.25 21.22
CA PRO A 140 4.84 19.91 20.76
C PRO A 140 5.59 19.03 21.77
N GLY A 141 6.07 17.86 21.31
CA GLY A 141 6.89 16.93 22.12
C GLY A 141 6.18 15.70 22.68
N GLU A 142 4.86 15.55 22.55
CA GLU A 142 4.12 14.38 23.07
C GLU A 142 3.69 13.39 21.98
N SER A 143 3.85 12.08 22.20
CA SER A 143 3.47 11.04 21.23
C SER A 143 1.97 10.83 21.11
N ALA A 144 1.54 10.28 19.97
CA ALA A 144 0.17 9.81 19.79
C ALA A 144 -0.13 8.60 20.65
N GLY A 145 -0.82 8.84 21.77
CA GLY A 145 -1.47 7.79 22.53
C GLY A 145 -2.74 7.32 21.82
N LYS A 146 -3.00 6.00 21.82
CA LYS A 146 -4.35 5.49 21.51
C LYS A 146 -5.34 6.16 22.45
N SER A 147 -6.30 6.90 21.90
CA SER A 147 -7.47 7.33 22.68
C SER A 147 -8.10 6.08 23.31
N LYS A 148 -8.46 6.14 24.59
CA LYS A 148 -9.22 5.06 25.24
C LYS A 148 -10.49 4.86 24.42
N SER A 149 -10.59 3.74 23.71
CA SER A 149 -11.78 3.32 22.98
C SER A 149 -12.98 3.35 23.93
N THR A 150 -13.77 4.41 23.88
CA THR A 150 -15.17 4.33 24.32
C THR A 150 -15.83 3.38 23.33
N GLY A 151 -16.27 2.21 23.83
CA GLY A 151 -16.75 1.08 23.02
C GLY A 151 -18.02 1.39 22.24
N GLY A 152 -17.89 2.18 21.19
CA GLY A 152 -18.92 2.43 20.19
C GLY A 152 -18.47 1.86 18.85
N VAL A 153 -19.30 1.01 18.27
CA VAL A 153 -19.19 0.63 16.85
C VAL A 153 -19.05 1.91 16.03
N PRO A 154 -18.01 2.07 15.20
CA PRO A 154 -17.83 3.27 14.41
C PRO A 154 -19.03 3.42 13.46
N ARG A 155 -19.91 4.38 13.76
CA ARG A 155 -20.96 4.81 12.84
C ARG A 155 -20.32 5.71 11.80
N LEU A 156 -20.51 5.36 10.53
CA LEU A 156 -20.18 6.19 9.38
C LEU A 156 -20.68 7.63 9.65
N GLY A 157 -19.78 8.60 9.72
CA GLY A 157 -20.13 10.02 9.88
C GLY A 157 -19.97 10.65 11.27
N LEU A 158 -19.29 10.01 12.24
CA LEU A 158 -18.79 10.77 13.40
C LEU A 158 -17.48 11.45 13.00
N ALA A 159 -17.57 12.77 12.83
CA ALA A 159 -16.45 13.70 12.80
C ALA A 159 -15.40 13.29 13.83
N LEU A 160 -14.13 13.36 13.40
CA LEU A 160 -12.91 13.23 14.19
C LEU A 160 -13.20 13.29 15.69
N GLY A 161 -13.04 12.16 16.36
CA GLY A 161 -13.18 12.06 17.82
C GLY A 161 -12.30 13.09 18.55
N PRO A 162 -12.39 13.17 19.89
CA PRO A 162 -11.65 14.15 20.66
C PRO A 162 -10.14 14.09 20.31
N SER A 163 -9.54 15.28 20.25
CA SER A 163 -8.14 15.54 19.91
C SER A 163 -7.19 14.47 20.41
N ILE A 164 -6.42 13.91 19.49
CA ILE A 164 -5.44 12.86 19.77
C ILE A 164 -4.04 13.48 19.64
N PRO A 165 -3.17 13.37 20.66
CA PRO A 165 -1.81 13.91 20.62
C PRO A 165 -0.99 13.25 19.50
N VAL A 166 0.08 13.89 18.97
CA VAL A 166 1.01 13.32 17.97
C VAL A 166 2.41 13.96 18.12
N MET A 167 3.50 13.15 18.03
CA MET A 167 4.90 13.47 18.39
C MET A 167 5.69 14.31 17.37
N THR A 168 6.71 15.07 17.84
CA THR A 168 7.81 15.65 17.04
C THR A 168 9.20 15.13 17.48
N PRO A 169 10.21 15.06 16.59
CA PRO A 169 11.57 14.60 16.89
C PRO A 169 12.43 15.66 17.60
N ASP A 170 13.53 15.18 18.19
CA ASP A 170 14.46 15.85 19.10
C ASP A 170 15.02 17.21 18.60
N LYS A 171 15.20 18.17 19.54
CA LYS A 171 15.66 19.55 19.29
C LYS A 171 17.07 19.65 18.69
N ALA A 172 17.84 18.56 18.70
CA ALA A 172 19.20 18.52 18.15
C ALA A 172 19.25 18.61 16.61
N ALA A 173 18.17 18.25 15.89
CA ALA A 173 18.17 18.25 14.42
C ALA A 173 17.96 19.65 13.81
N ALA A 174 17.41 20.61 14.57
CA ALA A 174 17.11 21.96 14.06
C ALA A 174 18.34 22.86 13.90
N GLN A 175 19.48 22.51 14.52
CA GLN A 175 20.73 23.30 14.40
C GLN A 175 21.56 22.95 13.15
N LEU A 176 21.23 21.88 12.42
CA LEU A 176 21.97 21.44 11.23
C LEU A 176 21.43 22.01 9.90
N LEU A 177 20.32 22.74 9.92
CA LEU A 177 19.71 23.34 8.72
C LEU A 177 19.83 24.87 8.67
N SER A 178 20.64 25.46 9.54
CA SER A 178 20.95 26.90 9.56
C SER A 178 22.45 27.20 9.38
N ALA A 179 23.16 26.37 8.62
CA ALA A 179 24.53 26.64 8.14
C ALA A 179 24.54 26.70 6.61
#